data_AF-B5CZW0-F1
#
_entry.id   AF-B5CZW0-F1
#
_cell.length_a   1.000
_cell.length_b   1.000
_cell.length_c   1.000
_cell.angle_alpha   90.00
_cell.angle_beta   90.00
_cell.angle_gamma   90.00
#
_symmetry.space_group_name_H-M   'P 1'
#
loop_
_entity.id
_entity.type
_entity.pdbx_description
1 polymer ?
#
loop_
_entity_poly.entity_id
_entity_poly.type
_entity_poly.pdbx_seq_one_letter_code
_entity_poly.pdbx_strand_id
1 'polypeptide(L)'
;MNKIQSFIFKIGKVCTLFLILWITIPAFGYVPSAHPRLLFSKVEEKEVKKLIKKDPLARELASFLKEKADSMVVLPQLTYDLNKYGNILYTSRAYVTRLGTLSLAYRLYGEQKYLDAVNNTLLWICDYKDWDPAHFLDTAEMTTAVAIAYDWLFDALPESTRQKVKESIYKNAISIVLHEYEKGGPGSWAKRETNWNVVCNTGMTLGTLAVAEDYPKETATILENAARYMPNCLKHFAPDGVCYEGPAYWGYTNSYLSLYLKAVSDNGGDQGGIGELPGVSRTALFYKRTLTPSGQRFNFGNASTEEVMNTPAFFFFSRKYQQPEVAEWFRKEIEKTIKQNQPIHQLFFLSLPWFNPASPTQNENIPSLEVYHNSINDLVVLNGNRKEKGSVFLVAKGGLPNQAHQQMDCGTFIIESNSVCWTEDLGADDYALPGFWDGKPGGDRWKYFRNNNFSHNTLNIDRQPQYANGKAFVCEENTHTAQPYARLDLSEVYKVQAHKALRKFTLVNDHTIEVEDEVALRNTSSTVFWTAATKADVTINGSVAQLQKDGKVFYFRILSPEGATFHTYPAYNTYPGEKPIKGITMLEIACPAQGGKAKITVEMSSKNNSNSFN
;
A
#
# COMPACT_ATOMS: atom_id res chain seq x y z
N MET A 1 77.58 33.93 1.15
CA MET A 1 78.07 34.92 2.13
C MET A 1 77.47 36.29 1.84
N ASN A 2 76.62 36.77 2.77
CA ASN A 2 76.20 38.15 3.07
C ASN A 2 75.88 39.15 1.93
N LYS A 3 74.63 39.61 1.82
CA LYS A 3 74.08 40.82 2.51
C LYS A 3 72.62 41.09 2.04
N ILE A 4 71.64 41.05 2.94
CA ILE A 4 70.83 42.17 3.51
C ILE A 4 69.87 42.86 2.51
N GLN A 5 68.55 42.73 2.72
CA GLN A 5 67.61 43.83 3.07
C GLN A 5 66.12 43.39 3.02
N SER A 6 65.39 43.66 4.12
CA SER A 6 64.02 44.25 4.16
C SER A 6 62.86 43.43 3.54
N PHE A 7 61.65 43.23 4.08
CA PHE A 7 60.81 43.96 5.03
C PHE A 7 59.55 43.12 5.35
N ILE A 8 58.80 43.51 6.38
CA ILE A 8 57.39 43.17 6.72
C ILE A 8 57.13 42.03 7.73
N PHE A 9 57.08 42.52 8.97
CA PHE A 9 56.41 42.14 10.20
C PHE A 9 55.00 41.50 10.17
N LYS A 10 54.75 40.73 11.24
CA LYS A 10 53.49 40.33 11.93
C LYS A 10 52.80 39.01 11.54
N ILE A 11 53.24 37.92 12.17
CA ILE A 11 52.34 36.85 12.64
C ILE A 11 52.55 36.70 14.15
N GLY A 12 51.47 36.97 14.90
CA GLY A 12 51.43 36.88 16.35
C GLY A 12 51.17 35.45 16.82
N LYS A 13 52.10 34.98 17.65
CA LYS A 13 51.93 34.10 18.84
C LYS A 13 50.93 32.94 18.75
N VAL A 14 51.55 31.77 18.58
CA VAL A 14 51.15 30.46 19.06
C VAL A 14 50.75 30.52 20.55
N CYS A 15 49.51 30.15 20.85
CA CYS A 15 49.09 29.64 22.16
C CYS A 15 48.42 28.28 21.91
N THR A 16 49.18 27.22 22.18
CA THR A 16 48.75 25.83 22.16
C THR A 16 47.82 25.60 23.36
N LEU A 17 46.52 25.50 23.12
CA LEU A 17 45.57 24.94 24.10
C LEU A 17 45.14 23.56 23.61
N PHE A 18 45.51 22.55 24.39
CA PHE A 18 44.98 21.20 24.31
C PHE A 18 43.46 21.24 24.48
N LEU A 19 42.71 20.92 23.42
CA LEU A 19 41.37 20.36 23.56
C LEU A 19 41.44 18.93 23.03
N ILE A 20 41.60 17.98 23.96
CA ILE A 20 41.23 16.59 23.72
C ILE A 20 39.71 16.60 23.58
N LEU A 21 39.21 16.72 22.35
CA LEU A 21 37.83 16.36 22.05
C LEU A 21 37.74 14.86 22.30
N TRP A 22 37.03 14.49 23.37
CA TRP A 22 36.39 13.20 23.41
C TRP A 22 35.43 13.16 22.23
N ILE A 23 35.86 12.53 21.13
CA ILE A 23 34.95 12.06 20.10
C ILE A 23 34.22 10.87 20.74
N THR A 24 33.20 11.17 21.55
CA THR A 24 32.12 10.22 21.74
C THR A 24 31.49 10.05 20.37
N ILE A 25 31.67 8.87 19.77
CA ILE A 25 30.90 8.41 18.63
C ILE A 25 29.43 8.74 18.93
N PRO A 26 28.70 9.47 18.08
CA PRO A 26 27.31 9.75 18.37
C PRO A 26 26.57 8.41 18.36
N ALA A 27 26.08 7.99 19.53
CA ALA A 27 24.91 7.14 19.60
C ALA A 27 23.81 7.79 18.74
N PHE A 28 22.99 6.99 18.07
CA PHE A 28 21.89 7.42 17.21
C PHE A 28 21.19 8.71 17.68
N GLY A 29 21.48 9.85 17.02
CA GLY A 29 20.71 11.10 17.07
C GLY A 29 20.61 11.86 18.41
N TYR A 30 20.44 13.17 18.33
CA TYR A 30 19.92 13.97 19.45
C TYR A 30 18.40 13.81 19.49
N VAL A 31 17.86 13.28 20.59
CA VAL A 31 16.42 13.25 20.87
C VAL A 31 16.06 14.46 21.75
N PRO A 32 15.15 15.36 21.31
CA PRO A 32 14.70 16.46 22.14
C PRO A 32 14.04 15.96 23.44
N SER A 33 14.36 16.58 24.57
CA SER A 33 13.74 16.22 25.87
C SER A 33 12.34 16.79 26.05
N ALA A 34 11.93 17.75 25.22
CA ALA A 34 10.64 18.41 25.34
C ALA A 34 9.54 17.65 24.57
N HIS A 35 8.33 17.63 25.14
CA HIS A 35 7.13 17.14 24.48
C HIS A 35 6.25 18.28 23.93
N PRO A 36 5.44 18.02 22.89
CA PRO A 36 5.44 16.83 22.03
C PRO A 36 6.63 16.82 21.07
N ARG A 37 7.16 15.62 20.80
CA ARG A 37 8.24 15.37 19.83
C ARG A 37 7.85 14.41 18.72
N LEU A 38 6.67 13.81 18.76
CA LEU A 38 6.19 12.86 17.76
C LEU A 38 5.20 13.52 16.79
N LEU A 39 5.52 13.52 15.50
CA LEU A 39 4.59 13.68 14.36
C LEU A 39 3.90 15.05 14.17
N PHE A 40 3.74 15.82 15.25
CA PHE A 40 3.04 17.10 15.28
C PHE A 40 3.57 17.98 16.42
N SER A 41 4.56 18.81 16.13
CA SER A 41 5.20 19.71 17.10
C SER A 41 4.30 20.89 17.53
N LYS A 42 4.70 21.61 18.59
CA LYS A 42 4.06 22.88 19.02
C LYS A 42 4.15 23.98 17.94
N VAL A 43 5.17 23.93 17.07
CA VAL A 43 5.32 24.87 15.95
C VAL A 43 4.30 24.56 14.86
N GLU A 44 4.22 23.29 14.44
CA GLU A 44 3.25 22.84 13.45
C GLU A 44 1.81 23.09 13.90
N GLU A 45 1.51 22.96 15.20
CA GLU A 45 0.17 23.27 15.74
C GLU A 45 -0.25 24.72 15.50
N LYS A 46 0.66 25.68 15.68
CA LYS A 46 0.39 27.09 15.39
C LYS A 46 0.10 27.30 13.89
N GLU A 47 0.84 26.59 13.03
CA GLU A 47 0.63 26.67 11.58
C GLU A 47 -0.68 26.01 11.14
N VAL A 48 -1.06 24.88 11.72
CA VAL A 48 -2.37 24.24 11.49
C VAL A 48 -3.52 25.16 11.91
N LYS A 49 -3.43 25.80 13.08
CA LYS A 49 -4.43 26.78 13.54
C LYS A 49 -4.57 27.98 12.58
N LYS A 50 -3.49 28.39 11.90
CA LYS A 50 -3.55 29.40 10.83
C LYS A 50 -4.13 28.83 9.54
N LEU A 51 -3.77 27.61 9.17
CA LEU A 51 -4.25 26.91 7.98
C LEU A 51 -5.78 26.76 8.01
N ILE A 52 -6.35 26.31 9.13
CA ILE A 52 -7.81 26.18 9.35
C ILE A 52 -8.55 27.49 9.09
N LYS A 53 -7.92 28.64 9.39
CA LYS A 53 -8.54 29.95 9.13
C LYS A 53 -8.50 30.32 7.64
N LYS A 54 -7.48 29.87 6.90
CA LYS A 54 -7.22 30.30 5.51
C LYS A 54 -7.76 29.35 4.44
N ASP A 55 -7.64 28.03 4.65
CA ASP A 55 -7.99 27.01 3.66
C ASP A 55 -9.39 26.42 3.98
N PRO A 56 -10.37 26.53 3.06
CA PRO A 56 -11.72 26.01 3.30
C PRO A 56 -11.77 24.51 3.56
N LEU A 57 -11.02 23.70 2.82
CA LEU A 57 -11.03 22.25 2.98
C LEU A 57 -10.37 21.84 4.30
N ALA A 58 -9.28 22.51 4.69
CA ALA A 58 -8.67 22.27 6.01
C ALA A 58 -9.63 22.63 7.16
N ARG A 59 -10.46 23.67 6.99
CA ARG A 59 -11.50 24.05 7.96
C ARG A 59 -12.62 23.01 8.07
N GLU A 60 -13.10 22.52 6.92
CA GLU A 60 -14.09 21.45 6.87
C GLU A 60 -13.53 20.17 7.50
N LEU A 61 -12.29 19.79 7.17
CA LEU A 61 -11.60 18.65 7.75
C LEU A 61 -11.44 18.78 9.28
N ALA A 62 -11.08 19.97 9.77
CA ALA A 62 -10.96 20.21 11.21
C ALA A 62 -12.31 20.09 11.94
N SER A 63 -13.40 20.52 11.29
CA SER A 63 -14.76 20.39 11.83
C SER A 63 -15.20 18.93 11.85
N PHE A 64 -14.99 18.21 10.75
CA PHE A 64 -15.26 16.78 10.64
C PHE A 64 -14.50 15.96 11.70
N LEU A 65 -13.20 16.21 11.88
CA LEU A 65 -12.40 15.54 12.91
C LEU A 65 -12.86 15.89 14.32
N LYS A 66 -13.33 17.11 14.56
CA LYS A 66 -13.91 17.51 15.85
C LYS A 66 -15.20 16.74 16.14
N GLU A 67 -16.09 16.60 15.15
CA GLU A 67 -17.32 15.80 15.28
C GLU A 67 -17.00 14.32 15.58
N LYS A 68 -16.00 13.75 14.91
CA LYS A 68 -15.52 12.40 15.24
C LYS A 68 -14.99 12.33 16.68
N ALA A 69 -14.19 13.30 17.12
CA ALA A 69 -13.71 13.37 18.49
C ALA A 69 -14.88 13.45 19.50
N ASP A 70 -15.87 14.32 19.25
CA ASP A 70 -17.07 14.46 20.08
C ASP A 70 -17.83 13.14 20.21
N SER A 71 -17.97 12.38 19.12
CA SER A 71 -18.60 11.05 19.16
C SER A 71 -17.77 10.01 19.94
N MET A 72 -16.44 10.14 19.96
CA MET A 72 -15.53 9.17 20.59
C MET A 72 -15.37 9.38 22.10
N VAL A 73 -15.66 10.57 22.63
CA VAL A 73 -15.60 10.87 24.07
C VAL A 73 -16.50 9.93 24.86
N VAL A 74 -17.68 9.61 24.33
CA VAL A 74 -18.73 8.85 25.02
C VAL A 74 -18.70 7.34 24.73
N LEU A 75 -17.79 6.87 23.87
CA LEU A 75 -17.71 5.45 23.55
C LEU A 75 -17.25 4.62 24.75
N PRO A 76 -17.80 3.41 24.97
CA PRO A 76 -17.28 2.51 25.99
C PRO A 76 -15.83 2.13 25.66
N GLN A 77 -15.07 1.74 26.69
CA GLN A 77 -13.77 1.13 26.46
C GLN A 77 -13.96 -0.26 25.86
N LEU A 78 -13.13 -0.61 24.89
CA LEU A 78 -13.10 -1.96 24.32
C LEU A 78 -12.40 -2.89 25.29
N THR A 79 -12.84 -4.13 25.40
CA THR A 79 -12.24 -5.18 26.23
C THR A 79 -11.07 -5.88 25.51
N TYR A 80 -10.24 -6.62 26.25
CA TYR A 80 -9.25 -7.53 25.66
C TYR A 80 -9.98 -8.79 25.19
N ASP A 81 -10.53 -8.74 23.99
CA ASP A 81 -11.21 -9.88 23.37
C ASP A 81 -10.53 -10.25 22.05
N LEU A 82 -10.15 -11.52 21.93
CA LEU A 82 -9.61 -12.06 20.69
C LEU A 82 -10.74 -12.13 19.65
N ASN A 83 -10.49 -11.57 18.47
CA ASN A 83 -11.41 -11.65 17.35
C ASN A 83 -11.39 -13.06 16.72
N LYS A 84 -12.15 -13.28 15.64
CA LYS A 84 -12.23 -14.59 14.96
C LYS A 84 -10.88 -15.11 14.43
N TYR A 85 -9.86 -14.26 14.30
CA TYR A 85 -8.49 -14.59 13.90
C TYR A 85 -7.56 -14.87 15.09
N GLY A 86 -8.09 -14.86 16.33
CA GLY A 86 -7.32 -15.17 17.53
C GLY A 86 -6.38 -14.05 17.98
N ASN A 87 -6.67 -12.79 17.63
CA ASN A 87 -5.84 -11.62 17.96
C ASN A 87 -6.72 -10.40 18.31
N ILE A 88 -6.13 -9.33 18.85
CA ILE A 88 -6.78 -8.06 19.20
C ILE A 88 -6.52 -6.92 18.18
N LEU A 89 -6.04 -7.21 16.97
CA LEU A 89 -5.62 -6.19 15.97
C LEU A 89 -6.66 -5.09 15.74
N TYR A 90 -7.94 -5.46 15.56
CA TYR A 90 -9.01 -4.48 15.36
C TYR A 90 -9.22 -3.58 16.59
N THR A 91 -9.01 -4.11 17.79
CA THR A 91 -9.05 -3.34 19.04
C THR A 91 -7.89 -2.34 19.09
N SER A 92 -6.66 -2.76 18.76
CA SER A 92 -5.50 -1.86 18.67
C SER A 92 -5.74 -0.72 17.66
N ARG A 93 -6.27 -1.05 16.47
CA ARG A 93 -6.62 -0.07 15.40
C ARG A 93 -7.67 0.93 15.84
N ALA A 94 -8.70 0.46 16.55
CA ALA A 94 -9.73 1.33 17.10
C ALA A 94 -9.13 2.33 18.10
N TYR A 95 -8.16 1.89 18.94
CA TYR A 95 -7.48 2.79 19.86
C TYR A 95 -6.51 3.76 19.17
N VAL A 96 -5.82 3.37 18.09
CA VAL A 96 -5.05 4.32 17.25
C VAL A 96 -5.96 5.47 16.79
N THR A 97 -7.13 5.13 16.26
CA THR A 97 -8.11 6.12 15.79
C THR A 97 -8.61 6.98 16.95
N ARG A 98 -9.03 6.36 18.05
CA ARG A 98 -9.64 7.04 19.20
C ARG A 98 -8.65 7.98 19.90
N LEU A 99 -7.50 7.46 20.31
CA LEU A 99 -6.49 8.23 21.04
C LEU A 99 -5.90 9.34 20.19
N GLY A 100 -5.61 9.08 18.90
CA GLY A 100 -5.10 10.09 17.98
C GLY A 100 -6.10 11.22 17.72
N THR A 101 -7.38 10.88 17.46
CA THR A 101 -8.43 11.87 17.17
C THR A 101 -8.76 12.73 18.40
N LEU A 102 -8.89 12.13 19.59
CA LEU A 102 -9.14 12.86 20.83
C LEU A 102 -7.95 13.77 21.21
N SER A 103 -6.73 13.26 21.08
CA SER A 103 -5.51 14.04 21.39
C SER A 103 -5.36 15.23 20.44
N LEU A 104 -5.64 15.05 19.14
CA LEU A 104 -5.69 16.14 18.17
C LEU A 104 -6.72 17.20 18.59
N ALA A 105 -7.94 16.77 18.92
CA ALA A 105 -9.01 17.68 19.29
C ALA A 105 -8.67 18.48 20.56
N TYR A 106 -8.09 17.85 21.59
CA TYR A 106 -7.61 18.57 22.76
C TYR A 106 -6.56 19.63 22.40
N ARG A 107 -5.57 19.30 21.58
CA ARG A 107 -4.52 20.25 21.19
C ARG A 107 -5.05 21.43 20.38
N LEU A 108 -6.05 21.20 19.53
CA LEU A 108 -6.64 22.26 18.73
C LEU A 108 -7.61 23.15 19.51
N TYR A 109 -8.42 22.57 20.40
CA TYR A 109 -9.57 23.25 21.01
C TYR A 109 -9.47 23.45 22.53
N GLY A 110 -8.61 22.70 23.23
CA GLY A 110 -8.39 22.83 24.68
C GLY A 110 -9.57 22.35 25.54
N GLU A 111 -10.54 21.62 24.99
CA GLU A 111 -11.70 21.16 25.75
C GLU A 111 -11.33 19.98 26.66
N GLN A 112 -11.54 20.14 27.98
CA GLN A 112 -11.15 19.18 29.02
C GLN A 112 -11.71 17.77 28.79
N LYS A 113 -12.93 17.65 28.25
CA LYS A 113 -13.58 16.36 27.96
C LYS A 113 -12.73 15.42 27.09
N TYR A 114 -11.90 15.98 26.19
CA TYR A 114 -11.01 15.18 25.35
C TYR A 114 -9.82 14.64 26.15
N LEU A 115 -9.23 15.46 27.02
CA LEU A 115 -8.13 15.05 27.90
C LEU A 115 -8.58 13.97 28.88
N ASP A 116 -9.76 14.16 29.50
CA ASP A 116 -10.32 13.18 30.43
C ASP A 116 -10.57 11.83 29.75
N ALA A 117 -11.14 11.85 28.53
CA ALA A 117 -11.36 10.65 27.75
C ALA A 117 -10.05 9.95 27.36
N VAL A 118 -9.01 10.70 26.97
CA VAL A 118 -7.68 10.14 26.68
C VAL A 118 -7.05 9.54 27.94
N ASN A 119 -7.07 10.26 29.07
CA ASN A 119 -6.55 9.78 30.33
C ASN A 119 -7.20 8.45 30.76
N ASN A 120 -8.54 8.39 30.74
CA ASN A 120 -9.28 7.18 31.10
C ASN A 120 -8.97 6.00 30.16
N THR A 121 -8.82 6.29 28.87
CA THR A 121 -8.48 5.28 27.85
C THR A 121 -7.06 4.75 28.04
N LEU A 122 -6.08 5.62 28.34
CA LEU A 122 -4.71 5.22 28.61
C LEU A 122 -4.62 4.32 29.85
N LEU A 123 -5.29 4.70 30.94
CA LEU A 123 -5.34 3.88 32.15
C LEU A 123 -5.93 2.49 31.87
N TRP A 124 -7.04 2.43 31.13
CA TRP A 124 -7.71 1.19 30.74
C TRP A 124 -6.80 0.25 29.93
N ILE A 125 -6.15 0.76 28.89
CA ILE A 125 -5.24 -0.04 28.03
C ILE A 125 -4.01 -0.50 28.81
N CYS A 126 -3.49 0.34 29.72
CA CYS A 126 -2.34 -0.01 30.56
C CYS A 126 -2.69 -1.05 31.64
N ASP A 127 -3.98 -1.27 31.93
CA ASP A 127 -4.47 -2.34 32.81
C ASP A 127 -4.67 -3.68 32.11
N TYR A 128 -4.49 -3.75 30.79
CA TYR A 128 -4.46 -5.02 30.09
C TYR A 128 -3.29 -5.89 30.59
N LYS A 129 -3.49 -7.21 30.57
CA LYS A 129 -2.46 -8.19 30.95
C LYS A 129 -1.16 -7.99 30.14
N ASP A 130 -1.31 -7.71 28.85
CA ASP A 130 -0.30 -7.48 27.82
C ASP A 130 -0.97 -6.78 26.62
N TRP A 131 -0.23 -6.56 25.51
CA TRP A 131 -0.77 -6.02 24.26
C TRP A 131 -0.78 -7.05 23.11
N ASP A 132 -0.97 -8.33 23.43
CA ASP A 132 -0.95 -9.49 22.53
C ASP A 132 0.38 -9.68 21.77
N PRO A 133 1.49 -9.99 22.48
CA PRO A 133 2.79 -10.18 21.85
C PRO A 133 2.88 -11.42 20.94
N ALA A 134 1.88 -12.32 20.97
CA ALA A 134 1.83 -13.48 20.07
C ALA A 134 1.52 -13.05 18.63
N HIS A 135 0.67 -12.05 18.46
CA HIS A 135 0.42 -11.40 17.17
C HIS A 135 0.96 -9.96 17.20
N PHE A 136 2.27 -9.80 17.02
CA PHE A 136 2.99 -8.55 17.35
C PHE A 136 2.54 -7.28 16.59
N LEU A 137 1.79 -7.40 15.50
CA LEU A 137 1.10 -6.24 14.91
C LEU A 137 0.21 -5.55 15.94
N ASP A 138 -0.44 -6.30 16.82
CA ASP A 138 -1.35 -5.81 17.86
C ASP A 138 -0.60 -4.94 18.86
N THR A 139 0.53 -5.46 19.35
CA THR A 139 1.46 -4.74 20.23
C THR A 139 1.95 -3.46 19.55
N ALA A 140 2.38 -3.54 18.29
CA ALA A 140 2.92 -2.40 17.57
C ALA A 140 1.88 -1.29 17.35
N GLU A 141 0.66 -1.65 16.97
CA GLU A 141 -0.42 -0.71 16.75
C GLU A 141 -0.93 -0.12 18.07
N MET A 142 -1.03 -0.92 19.14
CA MET A 142 -1.38 -0.42 20.48
C MET A 142 -0.31 0.54 21.01
N THR A 143 0.97 0.19 20.85
CA THR A 143 2.10 1.05 21.23
C THR A 143 2.04 2.37 20.47
N THR A 144 1.73 2.34 19.17
CA THR A 144 1.53 3.54 18.35
C THR A 144 0.46 4.45 18.93
N ALA A 145 -0.71 3.89 19.29
CA ALA A 145 -1.81 4.66 19.87
C ALA A 145 -1.42 5.34 21.20
N VAL A 146 -0.81 4.56 22.10
CA VAL A 146 -0.39 5.01 23.43
C VAL A 146 0.73 6.05 23.33
N ALA A 147 1.74 5.82 22.50
CA ALA A 147 2.88 6.72 22.32
C ALA A 147 2.45 8.10 21.79
N ILE A 148 1.57 8.14 20.78
CA ILE A 148 1.07 9.41 20.22
C ILE A 148 0.31 10.20 21.28
N ALA A 149 -0.64 9.57 22.00
CA ALA A 149 -1.42 10.26 23.03
C ALA A 149 -0.57 10.72 24.22
N TYR A 150 0.36 9.87 24.67
CA TYR A 150 1.29 10.20 25.74
C TYR A 150 2.14 11.42 25.37
N ASP A 151 2.78 11.39 24.20
CA ASP A 151 3.65 12.48 23.76
C ASP A 151 2.87 13.78 23.53
N TRP A 152 1.72 13.70 22.86
CA TRP A 152 0.93 14.88 22.52
C TRP A 152 0.33 15.58 23.74
N LEU A 153 -0.04 14.82 24.76
CA LEU A 153 -0.70 15.32 25.95
C LEU A 153 0.18 15.28 27.20
N PHE A 154 1.48 15.03 27.07
CA PHE A 154 2.42 14.82 28.18
C PHE A 154 2.28 15.87 29.30
N ASP A 155 2.30 17.15 28.93
CA ASP A 155 2.23 18.28 29.87
C ASP A 155 0.87 18.36 30.60
N ALA A 156 -0.19 17.85 29.97
CA ALA A 156 -1.56 17.93 30.48
C ALA A 156 -2.01 16.68 31.25
N LEU A 157 -1.40 15.52 30.98
CA LEU A 157 -1.73 14.27 31.66
C LEU A 157 -1.31 14.31 33.15
N PRO A 158 -2.06 13.63 34.04
CA PRO A 158 -1.61 13.41 35.41
C PRO A 158 -0.27 12.67 35.46
N GLU A 159 0.56 13.01 36.45
CA GLU A 159 1.87 12.36 36.64
C GLU A 159 1.76 10.85 36.85
N SER A 160 0.74 10.41 37.61
CA SER A 160 0.46 8.98 37.82
C SER A 160 0.14 8.26 36.50
N THR A 161 -0.65 8.88 35.63
CA THR A 161 -0.93 8.35 34.28
C THR A 161 0.35 8.29 33.45
N ARG A 162 1.18 9.35 33.49
CA ARG A 162 2.45 9.33 32.75
C ARG A 162 3.35 8.19 33.19
N GLN A 163 3.51 8.00 34.49
CA GLN A 163 4.33 6.93 35.05
C GLN A 163 3.81 5.55 34.63
N LYS A 164 2.49 5.31 34.71
CA LYS A 164 1.88 4.05 34.30
C LYS A 164 2.05 3.76 32.80
N VAL A 165 1.87 4.77 31.96
CA VAL A 165 2.05 4.63 30.50
C VAL A 165 3.50 4.30 30.18
N LYS A 166 4.46 4.99 30.80
CA LYS A 166 5.88 4.72 30.62
C LYS A 166 6.23 3.27 30.96
N GLU A 167 5.82 2.80 32.14
CA GLU A 167 6.05 1.42 32.59
C GLU A 167 5.39 0.41 31.64
N SER A 168 4.20 0.73 31.13
CA SER A 168 3.47 -0.13 30.19
C SER A 168 4.14 -0.21 28.82
N ILE A 169 4.64 0.92 28.28
CA ILE A 169 5.45 0.92 27.04
C ILE A 169 6.71 0.08 27.26
N TYR A 170 7.38 0.21 28.41
CA TYR A 170 8.58 -0.58 28.66
C TYR A 170 8.27 -2.08 28.68
N LYS A 171 7.29 -2.50 29.48
CA LYS A 171 6.89 -3.91 29.66
C LYS A 171 6.34 -4.54 28.39
N ASN A 172 5.42 -3.86 27.70
CA ASN A 172 4.65 -4.48 26.61
C ASN A 172 5.31 -4.29 25.24
N ALA A 173 6.25 -3.35 25.10
CA ALA A 173 6.89 -3.03 23.82
C ALA A 173 8.42 -3.13 23.90
N ILE A 174 9.08 -2.24 24.64
CA ILE A 174 10.55 -2.09 24.62
C ILE A 174 11.26 -3.38 25.03
N SER A 175 10.87 -4.01 26.14
CA SER A 175 11.54 -5.24 26.60
C SER A 175 11.37 -6.40 25.61
N ILE A 176 10.25 -6.45 24.88
CA ILE A 176 9.95 -7.52 23.93
C ILE A 176 10.75 -7.33 22.64
N VAL A 177 10.77 -6.11 22.09
CA VAL A 177 11.51 -5.84 20.85
C VAL A 177 13.01 -6.00 21.01
N LEU A 178 13.58 -5.65 22.18
CA LEU A 178 15.00 -5.86 22.44
C LEU A 178 15.35 -7.36 22.43
N HIS A 179 14.51 -8.19 23.03
CA HIS A 179 14.67 -9.64 22.96
C HIS A 179 14.54 -10.18 21.54
N GLU A 180 13.57 -9.68 20.77
CA GLU A 180 13.38 -10.09 19.37
C GLU A 180 14.57 -9.69 18.48
N TYR A 181 15.13 -8.50 18.65
CA TYR A 181 16.34 -8.10 17.93
C TYR A 181 17.52 -9.00 18.29
N GLU A 182 17.67 -9.41 19.55
CA GLU A 182 18.77 -10.26 19.99
C GLU A 182 18.61 -11.72 19.52
N LYS A 183 17.41 -12.30 19.65
CA LYS A 183 17.18 -13.75 19.48
C LYS A 183 16.43 -14.13 18.21
N GLY A 184 15.67 -13.22 17.62
CA GLY A 184 14.83 -13.48 16.44
C GLY A 184 15.67 -13.81 15.19
N GLY A 185 15.29 -14.85 14.47
CA GLY A 185 15.91 -15.21 13.18
C GLY A 185 15.35 -14.40 11.99
N PRO A 186 15.69 -14.76 10.74
CA PRO A 186 15.19 -14.06 9.55
C PRO A 186 13.67 -14.03 9.40
N GLY A 187 12.95 -15.01 9.95
CA GLY A 187 11.48 -15.06 9.97
C GLY A 187 10.81 -14.20 11.05
N SER A 188 11.61 -13.58 11.93
CA SER A 188 11.15 -12.66 12.97
C SER A 188 10.30 -11.54 12.41
N TRP A 189 9.25 -11.13 13.12
CA TRP A 189 8.46 -9.95 12.77
C TRP A 189 9.31 -8.67 12.67
N ALA A 190 10.42 -8.59 13.41
CA ALA A 190 11.32 -7.44 13.40
C ALA A 190 12.26 -7.43 12.18
N LYS A 191 12.50 -8.59 11.53
CA LYS A 191 13.57 -8.78 10.53
C LYS A 191 13.10 -9.30 9.17
N ARG A 192 11.87 -9.80 9.06
CA ARG A 192 11.31 -10.38 7.84
C ARG A 192 11.07 -9.35 6.73
N GLU A 193 10.72 -9.84 5.55
CA GLU A 193 10.61 -9.00 4.33
C GLU A 193 9.19 -8.48 4.02
N THR A 194 8.24 -8.65 4.95
CA THR A 194 6.81 -8.29 4.78
C THR A 194 6.46 -7.01 5.55
N ASN A 195 5.25 -6.46 5.32
CA ASN A 195 4.69 -5.32 6.08
C ASN A 195 4.90 -5.37 7.60
N TRP A 196 4.85 -6.56 8.22
CA TRP A 196 5.14 -6.76 9.65
C TRP A 196 6.43 -6.09 10.09
N ASN A 197 7.49 -6.16 9.29
CA ASN A 197 8.77 -5.53 9.62
C ASN A 197 8.63 -4.00 9.68
N VAL A 198 7.97 -3.36 8.72
CA VAL A 198 7.77 -1.91 8.73
C VAL A 198 6.84 -1.48 9.86
N VAL A 199 5.69 -2.14 10.01
CA VAL A 199 4.67 -1.79 11.02
C VAL A 199 5.21 -1.97 12.43
N CYS A 200 5.82 -3.11 12.72
CA CYS A 200 6.32 -3.42 14.05
C CYS A 200 7.49 -2.52 14.45
N ASN A 201 8.50 -2.37 13.59
CA ASN A 201 9.62 -1.47 13.88
C ASN A 201 9.14 -0.03 14.09
N THR A 202 8.19 0.45 13.28
CA THR A 202 7.60 1.79 13.44
C THR A 202 6.93 1.96 14.80
N GLY A 203 6.07 1.02 15.21
CA GLY A 203 5.38 1.09 16.48
C GLY A 203 6.36 1.14 17.66
N MET A 204 7.44 0.35 17.58
CA MET A 204 8.50 0.34 18.60
C MET A 204 9.32 1.63 18.59
N THR A 205 9.61 2.19 17.41
CA THR A 205 10.26 3.50 17.26
C THR A 205 9.44 4.62 17.91
N LEU A 206 8.12 4.66 17.68
CA LEU A 206 7.26 5.64 18.33
C LEU A 206 7.21 5.44 19.86
N GLY A 207 7.06 4.19 20.30
CA GLY A 207 7.06 3.84 21.73
C GLY A 207 8.32 4.30 22.45
N THR A 208 9.49 3.93 21.93
CA THR A 208 10.76 4.28 22.58
C THR A 208 11.08 5.77 22.53
N LEU A 209 10.73 6.47 21.44
CA LEU A 209 10.93 7.92 21.34
C LEU A 209 10.03 8.68 22.34
N ALA A 210 8.82 8.19 22.58
CA ALA A 210 7.89 8.77 23.54
C ALA A 210 8.43 8.76 24.98
N VAL A 211 9.34 7.85 25.34
CA VAL A 211 9.89 7.69 26.70
C VAL A 211 11.43 7.73 26.71
N ALA A 212 12.03 8.37 25.69
CA ALA A 212 13.47 8.29 25.45
C ALA A 212 14.32 8.87 26.59
N GLU A 213 13.80 9.83 27.34
CA GLU A 213 14.46 10.44 28.48
C GLU A 213 14.70 9.45 29.63
N ASP A 214 13.83 8.44 29.78
CA ASP A 214 13.94 7.41 30.80
C ASP A 214 14.76 6.20 30.32
N TYR A 215 14.74 5.91 29.01
CA TYR A 215 15.38 4.73 28.42
C TYR A 215 16.29 5.08 27.22
N PRO A 216 17.32 5.90 27.39
CA PRO A 216 18.13 6.41 26.27
C PRO A 216 18.95 5.31 25.56
N LYS A 217 19.40 4.28 26.29
CA LYS A 217 20.20 3.18 25.71
C LYS A 217 19.35 2.25 24.86
N GLU A 218 18.17 1.90 25.36
CA GLU A 218 17.17 1.10 24.67
C GLU A 218 16.68 1.84 23.43
N THR A 219 16.44 3.16 23.55
CA THR A 219 16.07 4.02 22.43
C THR A 219 17.11 3.98 21.32
N ALA A 220 18.39 4.21 21.63
CA ALA A 220 19.46 4.12 20.63
C ALA A 220 19.50 2.73 19.96
N THR A 221 19.36 1.66 20.75
CA THR A 221 19.34 0.28 20.24
C THR A 221 18.16 0.02 19.30
N ILE A 222 16.96 0.50 19.65
CA ILE A 222 15.76 0.29 18.83
C ILE A 222 15.84 1.09 17.53
N LEU A 223 16.30 2.35 17.58
CA LEU A 223 16.48 3.17 16.38
C LEU A 223 17.51 2.56 15.42
N GLU A 224 18.63 2.06 15.95
CA GLU A 224 19.66 1.37 15.15
C GLU A 224 19.11 0.12 14.47
N ASN A 225 18.37 -0.72 15.19
CA ASN A 225 17.85 -1.96 14.64
C ASN A 225 16.68 -1.72 13.68
N ALA A 226 15.81 -0.73 13.92
CA ALA A 226 14.78 -0.33 12.97
C ALA A 226 15.40 0.12 11.65
N ALA A 227 16.40 1.02 11.70
CA ALA A 227 17.15 1.46 10.53
C ALA A 227 17.87 0.31 9.81
N ARG A 228 18.39 -0.66 10.55
CA ARG A 228 19.07 -1.85 10.00
C ARG A 228 18.11 -2.81 9.29
N TYR A 229 16.92 -3.06 9.85
CA TYR A 229 16.06 -4.16 9.41
C TYR A 229 14.87 -3.74 8.53
N MET A 230 14.36 -2.52 8.63
CA MET A 230 13.31 -2.04 7.73
C MET A 230 13.65 -2.13 6.22
N PRO A 231 14.92 -1.99 5.79
CA PRO A 231 15.30 -2.22 4.40
C PRO A 231 14.96 -3.62 3.87
N ASN A 232 14.81 -4.64 4.73
CA ASN A 232 14.48 -6.00 4.32
C ASN A 232 13.13 -6.09 3.62
N CYS A 233 12.13 -5.31 4.07
CA CYS A 233 10.86 -5.18 3.37
C CYS A 233 10.93 -4.13 2.25
N LEU A 234 11.52 -2.96 2.54
CA LEU A 234 11.47 -1.80 1.64
C LEU A 234 12.30 -1.98 0.36
N LYS A 235 13.29 -2.88 0.33
CA LYS A 235 14.01 -3.23 -0.92
C LYS A 235 13.07 -3.65 -2.05
N HIS A 236 11.91 -4.22 -1.72
CA HIS A 236 10.92 -4.68 -2.69
C HIS A 236 10.15 -3.54 -3.35
N PHE A 237 10.32 -2.29 -2.92
CA PHE A 237 9.73 -1.14 -3.58
C PHE A 237 10.54 -0.70 -4.81
N ALA A 238 11.80 -1.11 -4.90
CA ALA A 238 12.68 -0.69 -5.98
C ALA A 238 12.27 -1.27 -7.35
N PRO A 239 12.61 -0.55 -8.45
CA PRO A 239 13.00 0.86 -8.49
C PRO A 239 11.81 1.84 -8.45
N ASP A 240 10.61 1.42 -8.85
CA ASP A 240 9.52 2.35 -9.21
C ASP A 240 8.49 2.62 -8.11
N GLY A 241 8.69 2.05 -6.92
CA GLY A 241 7.84 2.27 -5.75
C GLY A 241 6.69 1.26 -5.59
N VAL A 242 6.71 0.16 -6.35
CA VAL A 242 5.67 -0.87 -6.32
C VAL A 242 5.64 -1.58 -4.96
N CYS A 243 4.51 -1.54 -4.26
CA CYS A 243 4.32 -2.38 -3.08
C CYS A 243 4.01 -3.81 -3.54
N TYR A 244 4.99 -4.70 -3.41
CA TYR A 244 4.83 -6.07 -3.91
C TYR A 244 3.66 -6.81 -3.24
N GLU A 245 3.33 -6.55 -1.97
CA GLU A 245 2.21 -7.19 -1.27
C GLU A 245 0.82 -6.77 -1.79
N GLY A 246 0.75 -5.80 -2.71
CA GLY A 246 -0.48 -5.33 -3.34
C GLY A 246 -0.92 -3.94 -2.90
N PRO A 247 -1.91 -3.34 -3.57
CA PRO A 247 -2.37 -1.99 -3.27
C PRO A 247 -3.05 -1.86 -1.90
N ALA A 248 -3.56 -2.96 -1.36
CA ALA A 248 -4.07 -3.05 0.00
C ALA A 248 -2.97 -2.81 1.05
N TYR A 249 -1.94 -3.64 0.97
CA TYR A 249 -0.78 -3.58 1.85
C TYR A 249 0.11 -2.37 1.58
N TRP A 250 0.01 -1.73 0.41
CA TRP A 250 0.57 -0.39 0.20
C TRP A 250 0.07 0.56 1.28
N GLY A 251 -1.25 0.62 1.52
CA GLY A 251 -1.84 1.49 2.53
C GLY A 251 -1.31 1.19 3.93
N TYR A 252 -1.17 -0.09 4.28
CA TYR A 252 -0.69 -0.49 5.60
C TYR A 252 0.79 -0.15 5.81
N THR A 253 1.67 -0.63 4.91
CA THR A 253 3.12 -0.42 4.98
C THR A 253 3.47 1.07 4.90
N ASN A 254 2.91 1.80 3.94
CA ASN A 254 3.26 3.21 3.72
C ASN A 254 2.68 4.16 4.77
N SER A 255 1.55 3.81 5.39
CA SER A 255 1.04 4.51 6.56
C SER A 255 2.05 4.48 7.71
N TYR A 256 2.56 3.30 8.07
CA TYR A 256 3.54 3.18 9.14
C TYR A 256 4.91 3.71 8.73
N LEU A 257 5.35 3.51 7.49
CA LEU A 257 6.58 4.13 6.99
C LEU A 257 6.56 5.66 7.12
N SER A 258 5.42 6.30 6.82
CA SER A 258 5.28 7.75 6.98
C SER A 258 5.39 8.20 8.45
N LEU A 259 4.86 7.40 9.39
CA LEU A 259 5.04 7.66 10.83
C LEU A 259 6.51 7.54 11.24
N TYR A 260 7.19 6.46 10.83
CA TYR A 260 8.62 6.26 11.11
C TYR A 260 9.44 7.44 10.59
N LEU A 261 9.30 7.77 9.31
CA LEU A 261 10.08 8.82 8.65
C LEU A 261 9.83 10.20 9.29
N LYS A 262 8.57 10.51 9.65
CA LYS A 262 8.26 11.74 10.37
C LYS A 262 8.87 11.73 11.78
N ALA A 263 8.73 10.63 12.52
CA ALA A 263 9.23 10.51 13.88
C ALA A 263 10.75 10.65 13.96
N VAL A 264 11.51 9.94 13.11
CA VAL A 264 12.97 10.09 13.10
C VAL A 264 13.39 11.47 12.61
N SER A 265 12.69 12.06 11.62
CA SER A 265 12.95 13.43 11.16
C SER A 265 12.76 14.47 12.27
N ASP A 266 11.75 14.30 13.13
CA ASP A 266 11.49 15.17 14.27
C ASP A 266 12.51 14.96 15.42
N ASN A 267 13.20 13.82 15.45
CA ASN A 267 14.01 13.36 16.59
C ASN A 267 15.45 12.97 16.19
N GLY A 268 16.14 13.81 15.44
CA GLY A 268 17.57 13.64 15.15
C GLY A 268 17.91 13.09 13.75
N GLY A 269 16.91 12.94 12.89
CA GLY A 269 17.07 12.59 11.48
C GLY A 269 17.04 11.10 11.17
N ASP A 270 16.79 10.79 9.89
CA ASP A 270 16.79 9.41 9.37
C ASP A 270 18.22 8.90 9.13
N GLN A 271 18.87 8.46 10.20
CA GLN A 271 20.23 7.94 10.15
C GLN A 271 20.36 6.65 9.32
N GLY A 272 19.25 5.94 9.09
CA GLY A 272 19.20 4.74 8.26
C GLY A 272 19.11 5.01 6.76
N GLY A 273 18.87 6.27 6.35
CA GLY A 273 18.62 6.63 4.95
C GLY A 273 17.39 5.91 4.37
N ILE A 274 16.42 5.51 5.21
CA ILE A 274 15.22 4.77 4.82
C ILE A 274 14.40 5.56 3.78
N GLY A 275 14.27 6.86 3.97
CA GLY A 275 13.58 7.75 3.05
C GLY A 275 14.26 7.89 1.68
N GLU A 276 15.52 7.49 1.56
CA GLU A 276 16.30 7.56 0.32
C GLU A 276 16.45 6.19 -0.36
N LEU A 277 15.85 5.13 0.20
CA LEU A 277 15.84 3.82 -0.42
C LEU A 277 15.13 3.87 -1.80
N PRO A 278 15.65 3.16 -2.82
CA PRO A 278 15.05 3.15 -4.14
C PRO A 278 13.56 2.78 -4.12
N GLY A 279 12.75 3.54 -4.85
CA GLY A 279 11.29 3.36 -4.92
C GLY A 279 10.48 4.06 -3.84
N VAL A 280 11.05 4.36 -2.66
CA VAL A 280 10.30 5.02 -1.56
C VAL A 280 9.77 6.38 -1.99
N SER A 281 10.59 7.18 -2.68
CA SER A 281 10.17 8.48 -3.19
C SER A 281 9.08 8.41 -4.25
N ARG A 282 8.90 7.27 -4.92
CA ARG A 282 7.97 7.10 -6.04
C ARG A 282 6.66 6.41 -5.64
N THR A 283 6.62 5.78 -4.48
CA THR A 283 5.54 4.85 -4.10
C THR A 283 4.15 5.48 -4.06
N ALA A 284 4.03 6.74 -3.62
CA ALA A 284 2.75 7.44 -3.59
C ALA A 284 2.25 7.83 -4.99
N LEU A 285 3.17 8.26 -5.86
CA LEU A 285 2.85 8.59 -7.24
C LEU A 285 2.48 7.33 -8.04
N PHE A 286 3.24 6.24 -7.87
CA PHE A 286 2.91 4.92 -8.41
C PHE A 286 1.48 4.50 -8.04
N TYR A 287 1.13 4.59 -6.75
CA TYR A 287 -0.20 4.21 -6.28
C TYR A 287 -1.28 5.00 -7.01
N LYS A 288 -1.15 6.33 -7.05
CA LYS A 288 -2.08 7.21 -7.76
C LYS A 288 -2.17 6.89 -9.26
N ARG A 289 -1.05 6.57 -9.92
CA ARG A 289 -0.98 6.32 -11.37
C ARG A 289 -1.58 4.98 -11.80
N THR A 290 -1.65 4.02 -10.89
CA THR A 290 -2.23 2.68 -11.15
C THR A 290 -3.71 2.55 -10.77
N LEU A 291 -4.29 3.58 -10.15
CA LEU A 291 -5.75 3.68 -10.02
C LEU A 291 -6.39 3.91 -11.38
N THR A 292 -7.56 3.32 -11.58
CA THR A 292 -8.39 3.64 -12.75
C THR A 292 -8.78 5.13 -12.73
N PRO A 293 -9.17 5.73 -13.86
CA PRO A 293 -9.63 7.12 -13.91
C PRO A 293 -10.78 7.45 -12.94
N SER A 294 -11.64 6.49 -12.61
CA SER A 294 -12.69 6.64 -11.59
C SER A 294 -12.23 6.41 -10.14
N GLY A 295 -10.95 6.08 -9.94
CA GLY A 295 -10.34 5.85 -8.64
C GLY A 295 -10.47 4.41 -8.12
N GLN A 296 -10.79 3.44 -8.98
CA GLN A 296 -10.84 2.03 -8.58
C GLN A 296 -9.43 1.44 -8.49
N ARG A 297 -9.25 0.53 -7.53
CA ARG A 297 -7.99 -0.17 -7.28
C ARG A 297 -7.91 -1.44 -8.11
N PHE A 298 -6.72 -1.75 -8.61
CA PHE A 298 -6.42 -3.06 -9.17
C PHE A 298 -6.08 -4.04 -8.05
N ASN A 299 -7.07 -4.77 -7.55
CA ASN A 299 -6.96 -5.59 -6.33
C ASN A 299 -6.13 -6.89 -6.47
N PHE A 300 -4.96 -6.82 -7.12
CA PHE A 300 -4.04 -7.95 -7.18
C PHE A 300 -3.45 -8.30 -5.82
N GLY A 301 -3.06 -9.56 -5.66
CA GLY A 301 -2.66 -10.10 -4.36
C GLY A 301 -3.82 -10.08 -3.35
N ASN A 302 -3.52 -10.16 -2.06
CA ASN A 302 -4.54 -10.12 -1.03
C ASN A 302 -5.03 -8.67 -0.79
N ALA A 303 -5.81 -8.14 -1.71
CA ALA A 303 -6.47 -6.85 -1.56
C ALA A 303 -8.00 -6.98 -1.46
N SER A 304 -8.65 -6.00 -0.83
CA SER A 304 -10.11 -5.93 -0.78
C SER A 304 -10.63 -4.55 -1.20
N THR A 305 -11.78 -4.53 -1.88
CA THR A 305 -12.51 -3.29 -2.18
C THR A 305 -13.00 -2.57 -0.92
N GLU A 306 -13.12 -3.29 0.20
CA GLU A 306 -13.60 -2.76 1.49
C GLU A 306 -12.52 -2.01 2.28
N GLU A 307 -11.24 -2.16 1.92
CA GLU A 307 -10.16 -1.52 2.65
C GLU A 307 -10.18 0.00 2.48
N VAL A 308 -10.03 0.71 3.59
CA VAL A 308 -10.08 2.17 3.63
C VAL A 308 -8.71 2.76 3.30
N MET A 309 -8.61 3.49 2.19
CA MET A 309 -7.32 3.99 1.66
C MET A 309 -7.15 5.51 1.78
N ASN A 310 -7.99 6.20 2.55
CA ASN A 310 -7.85 7.65 2.77
C ASN A 310 -6.73 7.99 3.79
N THR A 311 -5.54 7.40 3.63
CA THR A 311 -4.43 7.55 4.58
C THR A 311 -3.67 8.89 4.44
N PRO A 312 -3.30 9.55 5.55
CA PRO A 312 -2.51 10.79 5.53
C PRO A 312 -1.09 10.61 4.95
N ALA A 313 -0.63 9.37 4.73
CA ALA A 313 0.67 9.08 4.14
C ALA A 313 0.87 9.78 2.80
N PHE A 314 -0.19 9.92 1.99
CA PHE A 314 -0.13 10.67 0.73
C PHE A 314 0.29 12.12 0.93
N PHE A 315 -0.22 12.80 1.96
CA PHE A 315 0.24 14.15 2.27
C PHE A 315 1.67 14.19 2.76
N PHE A 316 2.08 13.25 3.62
CA PHE A 316 3.46 13.15 4.07
C PHE A 316 4.42 13.01 2.88
N PHE A 317 4.19 12.04 2.00
CA PHE A 317 5.04 11.80 0.83
C PHE A 317 5.00 12.96 -0.16
N SER A 318 3.82 13.55 -0.39
CA SER A 318 3.71 14.71 -1.28
C SER A 318 4.55 15.90 -0.82
N ARG A 319 4.65 16.13 0.50
CA ARG A 319 5.51 17.17 1.07
C ARG A 319 6.98 16.77 1.00
N LYS A 320 7.31 15.56 1.46
CA LYS A 320 8.70 15.08 1.52
C LYS A 320 9.36 15.03 0.15
N TYR A 321 8.64 14.60 -0.88
CA TYR A 321 9.15 14.41 -2.24
C TYR A 321 8.62 15.41 -3.26
N GLN A 322 7.96 16.49 -2.82
CA GLN A 322 7.48 17.59 -3.66
C GLN A 322 6.58 17.12 -4.82
N GLN A 323 5.55 16.33 -4.50
CA GLN A 323 4.58 15.77 -5.46
C GLN A 323 3.22 16.47 -5.32
N PRO A 324 3.05 17.69 -5.85
CA PRO A 324 1.80 18.44 -5.73
C PRO A 324 0.59 17.73 -6.36
N GLU A 325 0.79 16.86 -7.35
CA GLU A 325 -0.24 16.03 -7.97
C GLU A 325 -0.80 14.96 -7.02
N VAL A 326 0.05 14.42 -6.13
CA VAL A 326 -0.39 13.51 -5.06
C VAL A 326 -1.19 14.29 -4.01
N ALA A 327 -0.74 15.50 -3.66
CA ALA A 327 -1.45 16.38 -2.73
C ALA A 327 -2.83 16.80 -3.27
N GLU A 328 -2.92 17.20 -4.53
CA GLU A 328 -4.18 17.56 -5.17
C GLU A 328 -5.16 16.38 -5.22
N TRP A 329 -4.69 15.20 -5.64
CA TRP A 329 -5.53 14.01 -5.65
C TRP A 329 -6.04 13.66 -4.25
N PHE A 330 -5.18 13.67 -3.24
CA PHE A 330 -5.59 13.30 -1.89
C PHE A 330 -6.53 14.33 -1.24
N ARG A 331 -6.44 15.62 -1.60
CA ARG A 331 -7.44 16.62 -1.20
C ARG A 331 -8.85 16.27 -1.73
N LYS A 332 -8.96 15.76 -2.96
CA LYS A 332 -10.24 15.28 -3.52
C LYS A 332 -10.77 14.06 -2.78
N GLU A 333 -9.89 13.14 -2.37
CA GLU A 333 -10.28 11.99 -1.55
C GLU A 333 -10.75 12.38 -0.15
N ILE A 334 -10.14 13.41 0.46
CA ILE A 334 -10.62 14.00 1.73
C ILE A 334 -11.99 14.64 1.54
N GLU A 335 -12.17 15.44 0.51
CA GLU A 335 -13.45 16.07 0.20
C GLU A 335 -14.56 15.02 0.03
N LYS A 336 -14.27 13.95 -0.72
CA LYS A 336 -15.18 12.79 -0.87
C LYS A 336 -15.47 12.12 0.47
N THR A 337 -14.43 11.88 1.28
CA THR A 337 -14.56 11.28 2.62
C THR A 337 -15.50 12.08 3.51
N ILE A 338 -15.34 13.40 3.54
CA ILE A 338 -16.16 14.31 4.35
C ILE A 338 -17.60 14.33 3.82
N LYS A 339 -17.78 14.63 2.53
CA LYS A 339 -19.12 14.80 1.91
C LYS A 339 -19.98 13.55 1.96
N GLN A 340 -19.37 12.37 1.85
CA GLN A 340 -20.06 11.10 1.85
C GLN A 340 -20.00 10.38 3.21
N ASN A 341 -19.37 11.00 4.22
CA ASN A 341 -19.11 10.41 5.54
C ASN A 341 -18.54 8.98 5.43
N GLN A 342 -17.54 8.81 4.56
CA GLN A 342 -16.94 7.49 4.32
C GLN A 342 -16.21 6.97 5.58
N PRO A 343 -16.03 5.65 5.70
CA PRO A 343 -15.10 5.09 6.67
C PRO A 343 -13.72 5.76 6.60
N ILE A 344 -13.08 5.95 7.74
CA ILE A 344 -11.78 6.61 7.85
C ILE A 344 -10.67 5.62 8.20
N HIS A 345 -9.51 5.80 7.58
CA HIS A 345 -8.30 5.09 7.95
C HIS A 345 -7.94 5.42 9.40
N GLN A 346 -7.34 4.47 10.13
CA GLN A 346 -7.06 4.65 11.57
C GLN A 346 -6.16 5.85 11.91
N LEU A 347 -5.34 6.29 10.96
CA LEU A 347 -4.46 7.46 11.08
C LEU A 347 -5.07 8.74 10.50
N PHE A 348 -6.34 8.75 10.09
CA PHE A 348 -6.96 9.88 9.36
C PHE A 348 -6.88 11.22 10.12
N PHE A 349 -6.75 11.20 11.44
CA PHE A 349 -6.50 12.40 12.25
C PHE A 349 -5.23 13.17 11.83
N LEU A 350 -4.20 12.50 11.30
CA LEU A 350 -2.99 13.16 10.79
C LEU A 350 -3.19 13.88 9.45
N SER A 351 -4.33 13.68 8.75
CA SER A 351 -4.63 14.36 7.49
C SER A 351 -4.68 15.88 7.65
N LEU A 352 -4.98 16.39 8.85
CA LEU A 352 -4.99 17.82 9.15
C LEU A 352 -3.59 18.36 9.52
N PRO A 353 -2.85 17.80 10.50
CA PRO A 353 -1.45 18.15 10.74
C PRO A 353 -0.56 18.09 9.51
N TRP A 354 -0.77 17.11 8.62
CA TRP A 354 0.07 16.92 7.44
C TRP A 354 -0.52 17.56 6.18
N PHE A 355 -1.69 18.19 6.25
CA PHE A 355 -2.46 18.72 5.11
C PHE A 355 -1.59 19.47 4.10
N ASN A 356 -1.48 19.03 2.86
CA ASN A 356 -0.66 19.71 1.86
C ASN A 356 -1.51 20.56 0.90
N PRO A 357 -1.46 21.91 0.97
CA PRO A 357 -2.21 22.78 0.07
C PRO A 357 -1.59 22.92 -1.33
N ALA A 358 -0.42 22.31 -1.58
CA ALA A 358 0.25 22.39 -2.87
C ALA A 358 -0.67 21.94 -4.01
N SER A 359 -0.54 22.64 -5.13
CA SER A 359 -1.26 22.34 -6.37
C SER A 359 -0.26 22.33 -7.53
N PRO A 360 -0.42 21.44 -8.53
CA PRO A 360 0.44 21.43 -9.70
C PRO A 360 0.40 22.79 -10.42
N THR A 361 1.56 23.25 -10.92
CA THR A 361 1.64 24.47 -11.74
C THR A 361 1.25 24.21 -13.20
N GLN A 362 1.22 22.95 -13.61
CA GLN A 362 0.85 22.48 -14.94
C GLN A 362 -0.05 21.27 -14.82
N ASN A 363 -0.86 21.02 -15.84
CA ASN A 363 -1.62 19.77 -15.93
C ASN A 363 -0.65 18.59 -16.01
N GLU A 364 -0.99 17.53 -15.28
CA GLU A 364 -0.21 16.30 -15.30
C GLU A 364 -0.19 15.69 -16.71
N ASN A 365 1.01 15.43 -17.24
CA ASN A 365 1.17 14.65 -18.46
C ASN A 365 1.12 13.16 -18.11
N ILE A 366 0.12 12.45 -18.64
CA ILE A 366 -0.09 11.02 -18.40
C ILE A 366 0.33 10.25 -19.66
N PRO A 367 1.43 9.47 -19.63
CA PRO A 367 1.87 8.68 -20.76
C PRO A 367 0.82 7.64 -21.17
N SER A 368 0.75 7.37 -22.47
CA SER A 368 -0.12 6.32 -23.02
C SER A 368 0.27 4.91 -22.57
N LEU A 369 1.54 4.69 -22.24
CA LEU A 369 2.05 3.49 -21.60
C LEU A 369 3.03 3.88 -20.50
N GLU A 370 2.79 3.37 -19.30
CA GLU A 370 3.73 3.38 -18.18
C GLU A 370 4.02 1.93 -17.78
N VAL A 371 5.31 1.58 -17.65
CA VAL A 371 5.73 0.30 -17.10
C VAL A 371 6.46 0.56 -15.79
N TYR A 372 6.07 -0.18 -14.76
CA TYR A 372 6.68 -0.16 -13.45
C TYR A 372 7.43 -1.48 -13.29
N HIS A 373 8.75 -1.42 -13.29
CA HIS A 373 9.57 -2.60 -13.08
C HIS A 373 9.68 -2.91 -11.59
N ASN A 374 9.65 -4.19 -11.26
CA ASN A 374 9.77 -4.69 -9.90
C ASN A 374 10.32 -6.11 -9.88
N SER A 375 10.99 -6.47 -8.78
CA SER A 375 11.54 -7.82 -8.61
C SER A 375 10.46 -8.92 -8.59
N ILE A 376 9.23 -8.56 -8.22
CA ILE A 376 8.10 -9.50 -8.07
C ILE A 376 6.97 -9.11 -9.04
N ASN A 377 6.46 -7.88 -8.95
CA ASN A 377 5.25 -7.43 -9.65
C ASN A 377 5.55 -6.32 -10.65
N ASP A 378 6.03 -6.69 -11.84
CA ASP A 378 6.00 -5.73 -12.95
C ASP A 378 4.54 -5.34 -13.24
N LEU A 379 4.30 -4.04 -13.47
CA LEU A 379 2.99 -3.52 -13.80
C LEU A 379 3.02 -2.76 -15.12
N VAL A 380 1.96 -2.93 -15.90
CA VAL A 380 1.75 -2.26 -17.20
C VAL A 380 0.50 -1.42 -17.08
N VAL A 381 0.59 -0.12 -17.36
CA VAL A 381 -0.55 0.80 -17.38
C VAL A 381 -0.68 1.39 -18.77
N LEU A 382 -1.81 1.14 -19.43
CA LEU A 382 -2.18 1.76 -20.69
C LEU A 382 -3.23 2.85 -20.44
N ASN A 383 -2.96 4.05 -20.92
CA ASN A 383 -3.85 5.20 -20.85
C ASN A 383 -4.25 5.65 -22.26
N GLY A 384 -5.52 5.52 -22.61
CA GLY A 384 -6.10 6.38 -23.64
C GLY A 384 -6.17 7.83 -23.14
N ASN A 385 -6.56 8.75 -24.01
CA ASN A 385 -6.78 10.15 -23.69
C ASN A 385 -7.93 10.32 -22.68
N ARG A 386 -7.59 10.43 -21.38
CA ARG A 386 -8.55 10.56 -20.26
C ARG A 386 -9.54 11.76 -20.39
N LYS A 387 -9.31 12.69 -21.32
CA LYS A 387 -10.24 13.79 -21.62
C LYS A 387 -11.38 13.38 -22.55
N GLU A 388 -11.24 12.26 -23.26
CA GLU A 388 -12.22 11.77 -24.21
C GLU A 388 -13.24 10.84 -23.55
N LYS A 389 -14.51 11.04 -23.90
CA LYS A 389 -15.58 10.13 -23.50
C LYS A 389 -15.34 8.78 -24.16
N GLY A 390 -15.43 7.71 -23.37
CA GLY A 390 -15.14 6.36 -23.84
C GLY A 390 -13.64 6.06 -23.93
N SER A 391 -12.76 6.91 -23.40
CA SER A 391 -11.34 6.56 -23.31
C SER A 391 -11.17 5.26 -22.51
N VAL A 392 -10.24 4.41 -22.93
CA VAL A 392 -9.87 3.18 -22.20
C VAL A 392 -8.70 3.42 -21.26
N PHE A 393 -8.70 2.68 -20.16
CA PHE A 393 -7.59 2.54 -19.23
C PHE A 393 -7.43 1.05 -18.93
N LEU A 394 -6.22 0.52 -18.97
CA LEU A 394 -5.93 -0.83 -18.53
C LEU A 394 -4.72 -0.84 -17.60
N VAL A 395 -4.78 -1.66 -16.56
CA VAL A 395 -3.61 -2.03 -15.77
C VAL A 395 -3.47 -3.55 -15.72
N ALA A 396 -2.27 -4.05 -15.95
CA ALA A 396 -1.93 -5.47 -15.94
C ALA A 396 -0.70 -5.73 -15.08
N LYS A 397 -0.50 -7.01 -14.75
CA LYS A 397 0.49 -7.45 -13.76
C LYS A 397 1.25 -8.71 -14.22
N GLY A 398 2.56 -8.71 -14.00
CA GLY A 398 3.43 -9.90 -13.95
C GLY A 398 3.22 -10.70 -12.65
N GLY A 399 4.26 -11.13 -11.97
CA GLY A 399 4.13 -11.66 -10.61
C GLY A 399 4.94 -12.90 -10.31
N LEU A 400 4.96 -13.28 -9.04
CA LEU A 400 5.56 -14.52 -8.55
C LEU A 400 4.64 -15.08 -7.46
N PRO A 401 3.80 -16.11 -7.75
CA PRO A 401 2.69 -16.49 -6.88
C PRO A 401 3.09 -16.93 -5.47
N ASN A 402 4.28 -17.53 -5.30
CA ASN A 402 4.74 -18.02 -3.99
C ASN A 402 5.20 -16.93 -3.00
N GLN A 403 5.16 -15.65 -3.38
CA GLN A 403 5.53 -14.55 -2.49
C GLN A 403 4.39 -14.16 -1.54
N ALA A 404 4.73 -13.45 -0.47
CA ALA A 404 3.75 -13.02 0.53
C ALA A 404 2.58 -12.26 -0.11
N HIS A 405 1.36 -12.63 0.29
CA HIS A 405 0.08 -12.08 -0.19
C HIS A 405 -0.19 -12.24 -1.69
N GLN A 406 0.70 -12.87 -2.47
CA GLN A 406 0.45 -13.08 -3.90
C GLN A 406 -0.59 -14.17 -4.14
N GLN A 407 -1.07 -14.20 -5.38
CA GLN A 407 -2.03 -15.15 -5.91
C GLN A 407 -1.49 -15.71 -7.24
N MET A 408 -2.13 -16.72 -7.82
CA MET A 408 -1.80 -17.17 -9.18
C MET A 408 -2.46 -16.26 -10.22
N ASP A 409 -2.14 -14.99 -10.16
CA ASP A 409 -2.76 -13.90 -10.93
C ASP A 409 -1.81 -13.37 -12.02
N CYS A 410 -0.76 -14.12 -12.34
CA CYS A 410 0.23 -13.70 -13.34
C CYS A 410 -0.44 -13.51 -14.71
N GLY A 411 -0.27 -12.33 -15.30
CA GLY A 411 -0.89 -11.93 -16.56
C GLY A 411 -2.31 -11.37 -16.43
N THR A 412 -2.84 -11.22 -15.20
CA THR A 412 -4.14 -10.60 -14.95
C THR A 412 -4.13 -9.11 -15.32
N PHE A 413 -5.31 -8.57 -15.62
CA PHE A 413 -5.52 -7.16 -15.94
C PHE A 413 -6.90 -6.68 -15.48
N ILE A 414 -7.06 -5.37 -15.28
CA ILE A 414 -8.38 -4.73 -15.23
C ILE A 414 -8.50 -3.65 -16.31
N ILE A 415 -9.70 -3.45 -16.84
CA ILE A 415 -9.99 -2.42 -17.85
C ILE A 415 -11.18 -1.55 -17.47
N GLU A 416 -11.01 -0.24 -17.57
CA GLU A 416 -12.04 0.76 -17.34
C GLU A 416 -12.29 1.61 -18.59
N SER A 417 -13.55 1.94 -18.83
CA SER A 417 -13.93 3.03 -19.73
C SER A 417 -15.21 3.69 -19.26
N ASN A 418 -15.35 5.01 -19.47
CA ASN A 418 -16.51 5.78 -19.01
C ASN A 418 -16.78 5.61 -17.51
N SER A 419 -15.74 5.55 -16.66
CA SER A 419 -15.87 5.33 -15.21
C SER A 419 -16.56 4.03 -14.80
N VAL A 420 -16.59 3.03 -15.70
CA VAL A 420 -17.06 1.67 -15.42
C VAL A 420 -15.89 0.73 -15.61
N CYS A 421 -15.52 0.01 -14.56
CA CYS A 421 -14.59 -1.10 -14.66
C CYS A 421 -15.35 -2.32 -15.21
N TRP A 422 -14.87 -2.83 -16.35
CA TRP A 422 -15.53 -3.86 -17.16
C TRP A 422 -15.03 -5.26 -16.82
N THR A 423 -13.82 -5.38 -16.28
CA THR A 423 -13.33 -6.61 -15.68
C THR A 423 -13.10 -6.43 -14.18
N GLU A 424 -13.10 -7.55 -13.46
CA GLU A 424 -13.00 -7.57 -12.02
C GLU A 424 -11.78 -8.39 -11.61
N ASP A 425 -11.18 -8.02 -10.48
CA ASP A 425 -10.31 -8.90 -9.72
C ASP A 425 -10.92 -9.07 -8.33
N LEU A 426 -11.07 -10.33 -7.91
CA LEU A 426 -11.87 -10.69 -6.74
C LEU A 426 -11.15 -10.39 -5.43
N GLY A 427 -9.83 -10.24 -5.44
CA GLY A 427 -9.04 -9.93 -4.25
C GLY A 427 -8.95 -11.10 -3.26
N ALA A 428 -8.79 -10.79 -1.97
CA ALA A 428 -8.48 -11.78 -0.93
C ALA A 428 -9.69 -12.60 -0.42
N ASP A 429 -9.47 -13.90 -0.20
CA ASP A 429 -10.37 -14.74 0.60
C ASP A 429 -10.16 -14.56 2.13
N ASP A 430 -10.80 -15.39 2.95
CA ASP A 430 -10.67 -15.37 4.41
C ASP A 430 -9.36 -16.04 4.87
N TYR A 431 -8.57 -15.32 5.66
CA TYR A 431 -7.28 -15.81 6.17
C TYR A 431 -7.42 -16.95 7.18
N ALA A 432 -8.65 -17.19 7.68
CA ALA A 432 -8.98 -18.31 8.55
C ALA A 432 -9.08 -19.65 7.80
N LEU A 433 -9.02 -19.65 6.46
CA LEU A 433 -9.06 -20.88 5.67
C LEU A 433 -7.85 -21.80 5.97
N PRO A 434 -8.04 -23.13 6.08
CA PRO A 434 -6.96 -24.06 6.38
C PRO A 434 -5.79 -23.96 5.38
N GLY A 435 -4.55 -23.85 5.87
CA GLY A 435 -3.41 -23.77 4.96
C GLY A 435 -3.41 -22.54 4.03
N PHE A 436 -4.14 -21.46 4.36
CA PHE A 436 -4.20 -20.23 3.57
C PHE A 436 -2.81 -19.66 3.24
N TRP A 437 -1.83 -19.83 4.14
CA TRP A 437 -0.45 -19.37 3.94
C TRP A 437 0.48 -20.40 3.28
N ASP A 438 -0.05 -21.55 2.86
CA ASP A 438 0.72 -22.59 2.17
C ASP A 438 0.91 -22.26 0.68
N GLY A 439 1.77 -21.29 0.39
CA GLY A 439 2.04 -20.79 -0.97
C GLY A 439 3.01 -21.64 -1.81
N LYS A 440 3.46 -22.80 -1.34
CA LYS A 440 4.38 -23.67 -2.10
C LYS A 440 3.67 -24.30 -3.31
N PRO A 441 4.38 -24.81 -4.33
CA PRO A 441 3.76 -25.57 -5.41
C PRO A 441 2.92 -26.73 -4.88
N GLY A 442 1.64 -26.77 -5.23
CA GLY A 442 0.68 -27.77 -4.73
C GLY A 442 0.18 -27.54 -3.30
N GLY A 443 0.51 -26.40 -2.68
CA GLY A 443 0.02 -26.05 -1.34
C GLY A 443 -1.49 -25.79 -1.28
N ASP A 444 -2.07 -25.90 -0.08
CA ASP A 444 -3.53 -25.84 0.12
C ASP A 444 -4.15 -24.51 -0.29
N ARG A 445 -3.39 -23.41 -0.22
CA ARG A 445 -3.81 -22.07 -0.67
C ARG A 445 -4.36 -22.06 -2.10
N TRP A 446 -3.84 -22.92 -2.97
CA TRP A 446 -4.19 -22.92 -4.40
C TRP A 446 -5.49 -23.67 -4.71
N LYS A 447 -6.11 -24.30 -3.69
CA LYS A 447 -7.44 -24.90 -3.78
C LYS A 447 -8.56 -23.86 -3.77
N TYR A 448 -8.27 -22.64 -3.30
CA TYR A 448 -9.23 -21.54 -3.23
C TYR A 448 -9.34 -20.83 -4.57
N PHE A 449 -10.57 -20.63 -5.04
CA PHE A 449 -10.88 -20.02 -6.32
C PHE A 449 -10.24 -18.65 -6.43
N ARG A 450 -10.42 -17.80 -5.41
CA ARG A 450 -9.85 -16.44 -5.35
C ARG A 450 -8.32 -16.38 -5.31
N ASN A 451 -7.64 -17.49 -5.04
CA ASN A 451 -6.17 -17.50 -4.95
C ASN A 451 -5.50 -18.19 -6.14
N ASN A 452 -6.27 -18.83 -7.03
CA ASN A 452 -5.75 -19.47 -8.23
C ASN A 452 -6.16 -18.71 -9.52
N ASN A 453 -5.51 -19.04 -10.64
CA ASN A 453 -5.68 -18.36 -11.93
C ASN A 453 -7.09 -18.47 -12.53
N PHE A 454 -7.94 -19.39 -12.06
CA PHE A 454 -9.30 -19.52 -12.57
C PHE A 454 -10.21 -18.35 -12.18
N SER A 455 -9.84 -17.57 -11.15
CA SER A 455 -10.57 -16.36 -10.76
C SER A 455 -10.07 -15.07 -11.41
N HIS A 456 -8.93 -15.13 -12.11
CA HIS A 456 -8.23 -13.95 -12.64
C HIS A 456 -8.41 -13.79 -14.15
N ASN A 457 -8.12 -12.59 -14.64
CA ASN A 457 -8.23 -12.23 -16.06
C ASN A 457 -7.00 -12.72 -16.84
N THR A 458 -6.72 -14.02 -16.79
CA THR A 458 -5.50 -14.65 -17.31
C THR A 458 -5.81 -15.93 -18.10
N LEU A 459 -4.78 -16.74 -18.37
CA LEU A 459 -4.88 -18.01 -19.06
C LEU A 459 -5.09 -19.18 -18.08
N ASN A 460 -5.58 -20.30 -18.61
CA ASN A 460 -5.33 -21.62 -18.05
C ASN A 460 -5.12 -22.62 -19.18
N ILE A 461 -4.28 -23.64 -18.95
CA ILE A 461 -3.97 -24.66 -19.95
C ILE A 461 -4.45 -25.99 -19.39
N ASP A 462 -5.37 -26.65 -20.10
CA ASP A 462 -6.02 -27.90 -19.67
C ASP A 462 -6.60 -27.84 -18.24
N ARG A 463 -7.20 -26.68 -17.88
CA ARG A 463 -7.78 -26.44 -16.53
C ARG A 463 -6.79 -26.68 -15.39
N GLN A 464 -5.50 -26.44 -15.63
CA GLN A 464 -4.47 -26.57 -14.60
C GLN A 464 -4.10 -25.22 -13.98
N PRO A 465 -3.73 -25.22 -12.69
CA PRO A 465 -3.24 -24.03 -12.03
C PRO A 465 -1.88 -23.60 -12.61
N GLN A 466 -1.56 -22.31 -12.46
CA GLN A 466 -0.19 -21.83 -12.65
C GLN A 466 0.79 -22.56 -11.70
N TYR A 467 2.04 -22.65 -12.11
CA TYR A 467 3.13 -23.15 -11.27
C TYR A 467 3.57 -22.07 -10.29
N ALA A 468 3.35 -22.28 -9.00
CA ALA A 468 3.51 -21.25 -7.97
C ALA A 468 4.93 -20.65 -7.84
N ASN A 469 5.98 -21.39 -8.23
CA ASN A 469 7.36 -20.89 -8.21
C ASN A 469 7.81 -20.31 -9.56
N GLY A 470 6.90 -20.12 -10.52
CA GLY A 470 7.20 -19.47 -11.79
C GLY A 470 7.03 -17.96 -11.68
N LYS A 471 7.87 -17.19 -12.37
CA LYS A 471 7.75 -15.75 -12.48
C LYS A 471 7.11 -15.33 -13.81
N ALA A 472 6.30 -14.29 -13.76
CA ALA A 472 5.89 -13.49 -14.90
C ALA A 472 6.49 -12.09 -14.82
N PHE A 473 7.00 -11.57 -15.93
CA PHE A 473 7.69 -10.28 -15.98
C PHE A 473 7.52 -9.61 -17.35
N VAL A 474 7.71 -8.29 -17.42
CA VAL A 474 7.71 -7.55 -18.69
C VAL A 474 9.00 -7.86 -19.43
N CYS A 475 8.89 -8.53 -20.58
CA CYS A 475 10.03 -8.93 -21.40
C CYS A 475 10.26 -8.00 -22.60
N GLU A 476 9.28 -7.17 -22.95
CA GLU A 476 9.36 -6.23 -24.07
C GLU A 476 8.37 -5.08 -23.86
N GLU A 477 8.77 -3.87 -24.24
CA GLU A 477 7.92 -2.68 -24.21
C GLU A 477 8.29 -1.69 -25.32
N ASN A 478 7.32 -0.93 -25.81
CA ASN A 478 7.55 0.18 -26.72
C ASN A 478 6.56 1.31 -26.45
N THR A 479 7.06 2.38 -25.86
CA THR A 479 6.31 3.58 -25.47
C THR A 479 6.28 4.66 -26.55
N HIS A 480 7.12 4.56 -27.60
CA HIS A 480 7.37 5.61 -28.59
C HIS A 480 6.82 5.24 -29.97
N THR A 481 5.58 4.76 -30.01
CA THR A 481 4.89 4.36 -31.24
C THR A 481 3.45 4.82 -31.19
N ALA A 482 2.79 4.89 -32.35
CA ALA A 482 1.36 5.23 -32.45
C ALA A 482 0.46 4.23 -31.69
N GLN A 483 0.94 2.99 -31.49
CA GLN A 483 0.25 1.94 -30.75
C GLN A 483 1.18 1.37 -29.68
N PRO A 484 1.33 2.05 -28.52
CA PRO A 484 2.27 1.63 -27.50
C PRO A 484 1.85 0.29 -26.91
N TYR A 485 2.83 -0.53 -26.55
CA TYR A 485 2.59 -1.88 -26.05
C TYR A 485 3.61 -2.33 -25.01
N ALA A 486 3.21 -3.30 -24.19
CA ALA A 486 4.10 -4.08 -23.35
C ALA A 486 3.76 -5.57 -23.45
N ARG A 487 4.74 -6.44 -23.23
CA ARG A 487 4.60 -7.89 -23.30
C ARG A 487 5.12 -8.54 -22.04
N LEU A 488 4.30 -9.39 -21.45
CA LEU A 488 4.66 -10.26 -20.34
C LEU A 488 5.13 -11.62 -20.89
N ASP A 489 6.20 -12.13 -20.28
CA ASP A 489 6.56 -13.53 -20.36
C ASP A 489 5.88 -14.28 -19.20
N LEU A 490 5.04 -15.27 -19.53
CA LEU A 490 4.31 -16.13 -18.60
C LEU A 490 4.85 -17.57 -18.62
N SER A 491 5.98 -17.82 -19.28
CA SER A 491 6.45 -19.16 -19.60
C SER A 491 6.79 -19.97 -18.35
N GLU A 492 7.33 -19.34 -17.29
CA GLU A 492 7.66 -20.06 -16.06
C GLU A 492 6.42 -20.51 -15.27
N VAL A 493 5.37 -19.67 -15.23
CA VAL A 493 4.12 -20.02 -14.53
C VAL A 493 3.32 -21.08 -15.29
N TYR A 494 3.56 -21.27 -16.59
CA TYR A 494 2.97 -22.37 -17.36
C TYR A 494 4.00 -23.44 -17.76
N LYS A 495 5.16 -23.51 -17.10
CA LYS A 495 6.28 -24.38 -17.54
C LYS A 495 5.93 -25.87 -17.62
N VAL A 496 4.91 -26.31 -16.89
CA VAL A 496 4.42 -27.70 -16.88
C VAL A 496 3.67 -28.02 -18.17
N GLN A 497 2.94 -27.05 -18.72
CA GLN A 497 2.07 -27.23 -19.88
C GLN A 497 2.63 -26.63 -21.18
N ALA A 498 3.49 -25.61 -21.07
CA ALA A 498 4.01 -24.83 -22.20
C ALA A 498 5.54 -24.74 -22.18
N HIS A 499 6.13 -24.65 -23.37
CA HIS A 499 7.51 -24.23 -23.60
C HIS A 499 7.65 -22.71 -23.58
N LYS A 500 6.60 -22.01 -24.02
CA LYS A 500 6.54 -20.55 -24.13
C LYS A 500 5.11 -20.09 -23.95
N ALA A 501 4.89 -19.03 -23.18
CA ALA A 501 3.61 -18.35 -23.07
C ALA A 501 3.86 -16.85 -22.98
N LEU A 502 3.41 -16.08 -23.96
CA LEU A 502 3.56 -14.63 -24.00
C LEU A 502 2.19 -13.97 -24.01
N ARG A 503 2.05 -12.84 -23.30
CA ARG A 503 0.86 -11.99 -23.33
C ARG A 503 1.24 -10.55 -23.64
N LYS A 504 0.72 -9.98 -24.73
CA LYS A 504 0.98 -8.61 -25.18
C LYS A 504 -0.26 -7.74 -24.99
N PHE A 505 -0.09 -6.57 -24.40
CA PHE A 505 -1.11 -5.53 -24.26
C PHE A 505 -0.75 -4.37 -25.18
N THR A 506 -1.66 -3.98 -26.07
CA THR A 506 -1.44 -2.87 -27.03
C THR A 506 -2.57 -1.86 -26.92
N LEU A 507 -2.24 -0.58 -26.74
CA LEU A 507 -3.21 0.50 -26.92
C LEU A 507 -3.30 0.80 -28.41
N VAL A 508 -4.41 0.39 -29.04
CA VAL A 508 -4.62 0.55 -30.49
C VAL A 508 -4.99 2.00 -30.83
N ASN A 509 -5.82 2.60 -29.97
CA ASN A 509 -6.21 4.01 -29.97
C ASN A 509 -6.88 4.34 -28.63
N ASP A 510 -7.34 5.58 -28.45
CA ASP A 510 -7.93 6.05 -27.19
C ASP A 510 -9.15 5.25 -26.70
N HIS A 511 -9.78 4.45 -27.55
CA HIS A 511 -10.99 3.67 -27.23
C HIS A 511 -10.82 2.17 -27.30
N THR A 512 -9.64 1.66 -27.68
CA THR A 512 -9.42 0.24 -27.98
C THR A 512 -8.09 -0.26 -27.45
N ILE A 513 -8.12 -1.38 -26.74
CA ILE A 513 -6.94 -2.15 -26.34
C ILE A 513 -7.05 -3.57 -26.87
N GLU A 514 -5.92 -4.12 -27.31
CA GLU A 514 -5.80 -5.53 -27.69
C GLU A 514 -4.95 -6.30 -26.69
N VAL A 515 -5.41 -7.51 -26.35
CA VAL A 515 -4.65 -8.52 -25.59
C VAL A 515 -4.39 -9.70 -26.50
N GLU A 516 -3.11 -9.96 -26.78
CA GLU A 516 -2.66 -11.05 -27.64
C GLU A 516 -1.86 -12.06 -26.80
N ASP A 517 -2.28 -13.32 -26.85
CA ASP A 517 -1.64 -14.45 -26.19
C ASP A 517 -1.06 -15.41 -27.23
N GLU A 518 0.23 -15.73 -27.10
CA GLU A 518 0.93 -16.71 -27.92
C GLU A 518 1.53 -17.81 -27.04
N VAL A 519 1.04 -19.05 -27.23
CA VAL A 519 1.45 -20.20 -26.41
C VAL A 519 2.00 -21.30 -27.30
N ALA A 520 3.22 -21.77 -26.98
CA ALA A 520 3.81 -22.99 -27.51
C ALA A 520 3.68 -24.09 -26.47
N LEU A 521 2.79 -25.05 -26.73
CA LEU A 521 2.40 -26.12 -25.81
C LEU A 521 3.36 -27.30 -25.88
N ARG A 522 3.50 -28.01 -24.76
CA ARG A 522 4.28 -29.26 -24.69
C ARG A 522 3.50 -30.44 -25.27
N ASN A 523 2.19 -30.47 -25.03
CA ASN A 523 1.28 -31.44 -25.63
C ASN A 523 0.49 -30.76 -26.76
N THR A 524 0.61 -31.31 -27.97
CA THR A 524 -0.01 -30.77 -29.18
C THR A 524 -1.53 -30.90 -29.21
N SER A 525 -2.12 -31.63 -28.26
CA SER A 525 -3.58 -31.78 -28.09
C SER A 525 -4.15 -30.94 -26.94
N SER A 526 -3.31 -30.17 -26.24
CA SER A 526 -3.76 -29.30 -25.14
C SER A 526 -4.64 -28.15 -25.64
N THR A 527 -5.47 -27.62 -24.74
CA THR A 527 -6.32 -26.45 -24.98
C THR A 527 -5.89 -25.30 -24.08
N VAL A 528 -5.72 -24.12 -24.67
CA VAL A 528 -5.55 -22.87 -23.93
C VAL A 528 -6.91 -22.22 -23.73
N PHE A 529 -7.22 -21.85 -22.50
CA PHE A 529 -8.39 -21.09 -22.15
C PHE A 529 -8.00 -19.67 -21.76
N TRP A 530 -8.67 -18.69 -22.36
CA TRP A 530 -8.59 -17.28 -21.95
C TRP A 530 -9.80 -16.96 -21.10
N THR A 531 -9.63 -16.34 -19.94
CA THR A 531 -10.73 -16.00 -19.04
C THR A 531 -10.72 -14.53 -18.61
N ALA A 532 -11.91 -13.98 -18.37
CA ALA A 532 -12.09 -12.68 -17.72
C ALA A 532 -13.35 -12.65 -16.84
N ALA A 533 -13.24 -12.14 -15.61
CA ALA A 533 -14.34 -11.94 -14.68
C ALA A 533 -15.00 -10.57 -14.88
N THR A 534 -16.33 -10.49 -14.80
CA THR A 534 -17.08 -9.23 -14.86
C THR A 534 -18.31 -9.23 -13.95
N LYS A 535 -18.70 -8.03 -13.49
CA LYS A 535 -20.02 -7.75 -12.87
C LYS A 535 -21.05 -7.24 -13.88
N ALA A 536 -20.67 -7.04 -15.14
CA ALA A 536 -21.58 -6.55 -16.16
C ALA A 536 -22.56 -7.66 -16.59
N ASP A 537 -23.73 -7.26 -17.07
CA ASP A 537 -24.62 -8.13 -17.81
C ASP A 537 -23.96 -8.43 -19.17
N VAL A 538 -23.84 -9.71 -19.53
CA VAL A 538 -23.13 -10.14 -20.73
C VAL A 538 -24.10 -10.73 -21.75
N THR A 539 -24.06 -10.21 -22.97
CA THR A 539 -24.74 -10.81 -24.14
C THR A 539 -23.69 -11.29 -25.14
N ILE A 540 -23.74 -12.57 -25.49
CA ILE A 540 -22.82 -13.19 -26.45
C ILE A 540 -23.45 -13.26 -27.84
N ASN A 541 -22.69 -12.84 -28.85
CA ASN A 541 -22.99 -13.03 -30.26
C ASN A 541 -21.74 -13.55 -30.98
N GLY A 542 -21.57 -14.88 -31.01
CA GLY A 542 -20.39 -15.53 -31.59
C GLY A 542 -19.09 -15.00 -30.99
N SER A 543 -18.27 -14.37 -31.83
CA SER A 543 -16.97 -13.79 -31.44
C SER A 543 -17.07 -12.46 -30.67
N VAL A 544 -18.27 -11.92 -30.42
CA VAL A 544 -18.46 -10.66 -29.70
C VAL A 544 -19.19 -10.88 -28.39
N ALA A 545 -18.64 -10.39 -27.29
CA ALA A 545 -19.34 -10.24 -26.01
C ALA A 545 -19.65 -8.75 -25.77
N GLN A 546 -20.93 -8.42 -25.64
CA GLN A 546 -21.39 -7.10 -25.22
C GLN A 546 -21.60 -7.10 -23.70
N LEU A 547 -20.89 -6.22 -23.01
CA LEU A 547 -20.98 -6.01 -21.56
C LEU A 547 -21.80 -4.75 -21.29
N GLN A 548 -22.79 -4.83 -20.41
CA GLN A 548 -23.64 -3.70 -20.01
C GLN A 548 -23.60 -3.50 -18.49
N LYS A 549 -23.33 -2.27 -18.05
CA LYS A 549 -23.28 -1.87 -16.63
C LYS A 549 -23.46 -0.36 -16.50
N ASP A 550 -24.20 0.10 -15.50
CA ASP A 550 -24.47 1.52 -15.22
C ASP A 550 -24.97 2.32 -16.45
N GLY A 551 -25.81 1.70 -17.28
CA GLY A 551 -26.36 2.30 -18.50
C GLY A 551 -25.34 2.49 -19.64
N LYS A 552 -24.13 1.95 -19.51
CA LYS A 552 -23.06 1.99 -20.51
C LYS A 552 -22.84 0.61 -21.12
N VAL A 553 -22.18 0.59 -22.27
CA VAL A 553 -21.87 -0.62 -23.02
C VAL A 553 -20.38 -0.66 -23.37
N PHE A 554 -19.81 -1.86 -23.37
CA PHE A 554 -18.43 -2.14 -23.76
C PHE A 554 -18.36 -3.48 -24.50
N TYR A 555 -17.39 -3.65 -25.39
CA TYR A 555 -17.33 -4.80 -26.28
C TYR A 555 -16.00 -5.52 -26.15
N PHE A 556 -16.07 -6.85 -26.01
CA PHE A 556 -14.94 -7.74 -26.23
C PHE A 556 -15.15 -8.46 -27.56
N ARG A 557 -14.12 -8.56 -28.39
CA ARG A 557 -14.17 -9.25 -29.68
C ARG A 557 -12.98 -10.19 -29.85
N ILE A 558 -13.25 -11.42 -30.23
CA ILE A 558 -12.22 -12.40 -30.60
C ILE A 558 -11.76 -12.08 -32.02
N LEU A 559 -10.49 -11.69 -32.17
CA LEU A 559 -9.83 -11.52 -33.47
C LEU A 559 -9.11 -12.82 -33.89
N SER A 560 -8.65 -13.61 -32.92
CA SER A 560 -8.04 -14.93 -33.13
C SER A 560 -8.38 -15.85 -31.96
N PRO A 561 -8.63 -17.16 -32.19
CA PRO A 561 -8.74 -17.79 -33.51
C PRO A 561 -10.05 -17.40 -34.21
N GLU A 562 -10.03 -17.40 -35.55
CA GLU A 562 -11.23 -17.12 -36.34
C GLU A 562 -12.32 -18.15 -36.07
N GLY A 563 -13.58 -17.70 -35.98
CA GLY A 563 -14.74 -18.55 -35.72
C GLY A 563 -14.92 -19.00 -34.25
N ALA A 564 -14.01 -18.63 -33.35
CA ALA A 564 -14.22 -18.87 -31.92
C ALA A 564 -15.39 -18.05 -31.37
N THR A 565 -15.98 -18.58 -30.30
CA THR A 565 -17.14 -17.99 -29.62
C THR A 565 -16.82 -17.82 -28.15
N PHE A 566 -17.33 -16.74 -27.55
CA PHE A 566 -17.29 -16.57 -26.11
C PHE A 566 -18.27 -17.51 -25.40
N HIS A 567 -17.86 -18.03 -24.25
CA HIS A 567 -18.75 -18.73 -23.32
C HIS A 567 -18.81 -17.98 -22.00
N THR A 568 -19.91 -18.13 -21.27
CA THR A 568 -20.08 -17.54 -19.94
C THR A 568 -20.52 -18.55 -18.92
N TYR A 569 -20.02 -18.43 -17.70
CA TYR A 569 -20.47 -19.20 -16.54
C TYR A 569 -20.38 -18.35 -15.26
N PRO A 570 -21.20 -18.61 -14.23
CA PRO A 570 -21.05 -17.93 -12.95
C PRO A 570 -19.74 -18.35 -12.28
N ALA A 571 -19.03 -17.41 -11.67
CA ALA A 571 -17.92 -17.75 -10.78
C ALA A 571 -18.45 -18.47 -9.53
N TYR A 572 -17.70 -19.45 -9.02
CA TYR A 572 -18.13 -20.29 -7.90
C TYR A 572 -16.96 -20.64 -6.98
N ASN A 573 -17.26 -20.82 -5.70
CA ASN A 573 -16.29 -21.26 -4.69
C ASN A 573 -15.89 -22.71 -4.97
N THR A 574 -14.60 -23.03 -4.85
CA THR A 574 -14.05 -24.37 -5.05
C THR A 574 -13.78 -25.10 -3.73
N TYR A 575 -13.92 -24.42 -2.59
CA TYR A 575 -13.68 -24.96 -1.26
C TYR A 575 -14.68 -24.44 -0.20
N PRO A 576 -15.11 -25.26 0.77
CA PRO A 576 -15.98 -24.83 1.85
C PRO A 576 -15.37 -23.75 2.76
N GLY A 577 -16.14 -22.71 3.08
CA GLY A 577 -15.71 -21.63 3.97
C GLY A 577 -15.10 -20.42 3.25
N GLU A 578 -14.86 -20.51 1.94
CA GLU A 578 -14.50 -19.34 1.12
C GLU A 578 -15.57 -18.25 1.21
N LYS A 579 -15.14 -16.98 1.12
CA LYS A 579 -16.05 -15.85 1.06
C LYS A 579 -17.05 -16.02 -0.09
N PRO A 580 -18.35 -15.78 0.12
CA PRO A 580 -19.33 -15.92 -0.95
C PRO A 580 -18.98 -15.08 -2.18
N ILE A 581 -19.05 -15.69 -3.36
CA ILE A 581 -18.98 -14.99 -4.64
C ILE A 581 -20.40 -14.68 -5.10
N LYS A 582 -20.66 -13.42 -5.45
CA LYS A 582 -22.00 -12.94 -5.88
C LYS A 582 -21.87 -12.02 -7.08
N GLY A 583 -22.71 -12.25 -8.09
CA GLY A 583 -22.84 -11.37 -9.25
C GLY A 583 -21.57 -11.27 -10.11
N ILE A 584 -20.78 -12.35 -10.19
CA ILE A 584 -19.59 -12.42 -11.03
C ILE A 584 -19.83 -13.44 -12.14
N THR A 585 -19.71 -12.98 -13.37
CA THR A 585 -19.76 -13.79 -14.60
C THR A 585 -18.34 -13.94 -15.14
N MET A 586 -17.93 -15.16 -15.44
CA MET A 586 -16.69 -15.47 -16.14
C MET A 586 -16.97 -15.54 -17.64
N LEU A 587 -16.23 -14.77 -18.45
CA LEU A 587 -16.12 -14.96 -19.88
C LEU A 587 -14.96 -15.92 -20.17
N GLU A 588 -15.13 -16.74 -21.21
CA GLU A 588 -14.12 -17.72 -21.60
C GLU A 588 -14.03 -17.90 -23.12
N ILE A 589 -12.81 -18.13 -23.60
CA ILE A 589 -12.52 -18.61 -24.95
C ILE A 589 -11.71 -19.90 -24.81
N ALA A 590 -12.14 -20.97 -25.48
CA ALA A 590 -11.35 -22.19 -25.63
C ALA A 590 -10.60 -22.18 -26.97
N CYS A 591 -9.28 -22.35 -26.93
CA CYS A 591 -8.41 -22.41 -28.10
C CYS A 591 -7.62 -23.72 -28.10
N PRO A 592 -8.13 -24.79 -28.73
CA PRO A 592 -7.37 -26.01 -28.97
C PRO A 592 -6.10 -25.70 -29.76
N ALA A 593 -5.01 -26.38 -29.43
CA ALA A 593 -3.74 -26.19 -30.13
C ALA A 593 -3.83 -26.61 -31.60
N GLN A 594 -3.18 -25.84 -32.47
CA GLN A 594 -2.91 -26.21 -33.85
C GLN A 594 -1.41 -26.44 -34.02
N GLY A 595 -0.99 -27.70 -34.18
CA GLY A 595 0.43 -28.05 -34.28
C GLY A 595 1.24 -27.67 -33.04
N GLY A 596 0.63 -27.76 -31.84
CA GLY A 596 1.27 -27.37 -30.57
C GLY A 596 1.36 -25.87 -30.33
N LYS A 597 0.69 -25.04 -31.14
CA LYS A 597 0.62 -23.59 -30.96
C LYS A 597 -0.82 -23.15 -30.75
N ALA A 598 -1.02 -22.17 -29.88
CA ALA A 598 -2.29 -21.50 -29.69
C ALA A 598 -2.06 -19.98 -29.75
N LYS A 599 -2.97 -19.27 -30.42
CA LYS A 599 -2.97 -17.82 -30.51
C LYS A 599 -4.37 -17.28 -30.25
N ILE A 600 -4.51 -16.46 -29.21
CA ILE A 600 -5.76 -15.80 -28.84
C ILE A 600 -5.53 -14.30 -28.90
N THR A 601 -6.35 -13.57 -29.63
CA THR A 601 -6.31 -12.11 -29.66
C THR A 601 -7.69 -11.57 -29.36
N VAL A 602 -7.82 -10.78 -28.30
CA VAL A 602 -9.07 -10.14 -27.88
C VAL A 602 -8.95 -8.63 -27.99
N GLU A 603 -9.81 -8.03 -28.80
CA GLU A 603 -10.01 -6.58 -28.84
C GLU A 603 -11.03 -6.18 -27.76
N MET A 604 -10.73 -5.15 -27.00
CA MET A 604 -11.59 -4.57 -25.96
C MET A 604 -11.83 -3.09 -26.26
N SER A 605 -13.08 -2.72 -26.53
CA SER A 605 -13.41 -1.37 -27.01
C SER A 605 -14.68 -0.79 -26.42
N SER A 606 -14.68 0.54 -26.23
CA SER A 606 -15.88 1.32 -25.91
C SER A 606 -16.71 1.67 -27.14
N LYS A 607 -16.21 1.38 -28.35
CA LYS A 607 -16.92 1.59 -29.62
C LYS A 607 -17.31 0.26 -30.23
N ASN A 608 -18.53 0.20 -30.77
CA ASN A 608 -18.93 -0.93 -31.59
C ASN A 608 -18.31 -0.77 -32.99
N ASN A 609 -17.11 -1.32 -33.18
CA ASN A 609 -16.43 -1.31 -34.48
C ASN A 609 -16.95 -2.41 -35.45
N SER A 610 -18.07 -3.07 -35.14
CA SER A 610 -18.61 -4.17 -35.95
C SER A 610 -19.93 -3.81 -36.64
N ASN A 611 -20.04 -4.14 -37.92
CA ASN A 611 -21.28 -4.06 -38.71
C ASN A 611 -22.33 -5.12 -38.31
N SER A 612 -22.11 -5.92 -37.26
CA SER A 612 -22.89 -7.11 -36.92
C SER A 612 -24.06 -6.89 -35.94
N PHE A 613 -24.39 -5.63 -35.63
CA PHE A 613 -25.52 -5.25 -34.77
C PHE A 613 -26.55 -4.35 -35.47
N ASN A 614 -26.56 -4.33 -36.81
CA ASN A 614 -27.65 -3.74 -37.60
C ASN A 614 -28.68 -4.80 -37.98
#